data_AF-A0AAU6DBF0-F1
#
_entry.id   AF-A0AAU6DBF0-F1
#
_cell.length_a   1.000
_cell.length_b   1.000
_cell.length_c   1.000
_cell.angle_alpha   90.00
_cell.angle_beta   90.00
_cell.angle_gamma   90.00
#
_symmetry.space_group_name_H-M   'P 1'
#
loop_
_entity.id
_entity.type
_entity.pdbx_description
1 polymer ?
#
loop_
_entity_poly.entity_id
_entity_poly.type
_entity_poly.pdbx_seq_one_letter_code
_entity_poly.pdbx_strand_id
1 'polypeptide(L)'
;MNQETHRESAESATDPATGSPDTSRRRRAWRPEADTEAASLLRRLAATPWLVGGRDDELIAAVRRNESALRSAVARLGWVLVIERNLVRLRKSAPPRPTVWARQGPSPAACSWFFLLVAAAESMPPRTGLGQLVTAARSAAAEAGLPQRGDLGERRAIVAALRMLDERGVVERLDGNLDGYLHDEQAPVLLAIHHTRLAHVVANPGTVDPATDPHGWLEQVQREPDAARRMRRALVDDTCVHTALLDDAEAQWLSQRVRGDDGAPLATAFGLSLERRSEGAAFVVPDESFRHFRELGPMPFPVPGTIAHAALLLIDHAAVHGAAGNGPGPGWRGMTHQDVVAALMHFADNKALGKGGWGAEYVSDPALLAERVADLLTGTNLVHLVHADHPVDDAAGPLWWFAPATGRWAEEGSAAPKTTRPRSPAVPAAQRLPGTGGPATPARQNPDLFGTFATDQHKDKELR
;
A
#
# COMPACT_ATOMS: atom_id res chain seq x y z
N MET A 1 14.04 26.38 -88.00
CA MET A 1 12.76 27.04 -87.67
C MET A 1 12.62 26.93 -86.15
N ASN A 2 13.30 27.83 -85.43
CA ASN A 2 12.76 29.07 -84.84
C ASN A 2 11.81 28.75 -83.68
N GLN A 3 12.28 28.82 -82.44
CA GLN A 3 12.40 30.01 -81.58
C GLN A 3 11.09 30.32 -80.84
N GLU A 4 11.11 30.17 -79.51
CA GLU A 4 10.72 31.16 -78.49
C GLU A 4 11.08 30.57 -77.11
N THR A 5 12.15 30.98 -76.39
CA THR A 5 12.31 32.15 -75.46
C THR A 5 11.09 32.36 -74.54
N HIS A 6 11.17 32.56 -73.21
CA HIS A 6 12.21 33.14 -72.35
C HIS A 6 11.78 33.01 -70.86
N ARG A 7 12.75 33.17 -69.94
CA ARG A 7 12.65 33.75 -68.58
C ARG A 7 12.10 32.88 -67.43
N GLU A 8 13.03 32.35 -66.64
CA GLU A 8 12.88 32.34 -65.18
C GLU A 8 13.88 33.35 -64.58
N SER A 9 13.32 34.39 -63.98
CA SER A 9 14.03 35.44 -63.26
C SER A 9 14.16 35.05 -61.79
N ALA A 10 15.30 35.40 -61.20
CA ALA A 10 15.56 35.36 -59.78
C ALA A 10 14.77 36.44 -59.00
N GLU A 11 14.21 36.05 -57.86
CA GLU A 11 13.75 36.92 -56.76
C GLU A 11 13.90 36.09 -55.46
N SER A 12 15.02 36.21 -54.74
CA SER A 12 15.24 37.11 -53.60
C SER A 12 14.25 36.95 -52.44
N ALA A 13 14.68 36.16 -51.45
CA ALA A 13 14.58 36.35 -50.00
C ALA A 13 13.32 37.02 -49.42
N THR A 14 12.55 36.24 -48.64
CA THR A 14 11.95 36.72 -47.39
C THR A 14 11.80 35.55 -46.41
N ASP A 15 12.52 35.63 -45.30
CA ASP A 15 12.36 34.78 -44.11
C ASP A 15 10.95 34.92 -43.52
N PRO A 16 10.31 33.83 -43.07
CA PRO A 16 9.36 33.93 -41.98
C PRO A 16 9.78 33.05 -40.80
N ALA A 17 10.28 33.74 -39.78
CA ALA A 17 9.91 33.56 -38.39
C ALA A 17 9.94 32.13 -37.82
N THR A 18 11.02 31.87 -37.08
CA THR A 18 11.04 31.10 -35.83
C THR A 18 9.79 31.33 -34.97
N GLY A 19 8.78 30.50 -35.18
CA GLY A 19 7.65 30.29 -34.28
C GLY A 19 7.88 29.01 -33.48
N SER A 20 8.73 29.06 -32.46
CA SER A 20 8.82 27.99 -31.47
C SER A 20 7.48 27.94 -30.74
N PRO A 21 6.71 26.84 -30.80
CA PRO A 21 5.46 26.77 -30.05
C PRO A 21 5.83 26.69 -28.57
N ASP A 22 5.56 27.80 -27.89
CA ASP A 22 5.56 27.98 -26.45
C ASP A 22 4.95 26.75 -25.75
N THR A 23 5.83 25.86 -25.26
CA THR A 23 5.48 24.65 -24.53
C THR A 23 5.13 24.93 -23.08
N SER A 24 4.98 26.20 -22.69
CA SER A 24 4.50 26.58 -21.37
C SER A 24 2.96 26.54 -21.28
N ARG A 25 2.36 25.39 -21.61
CA ARG A 25 1.09 25.01 -20.95
C ARG A 25 1.40 24.91 -19.47
N ARG A 26 1.20 26.02 -18.73
CA ARG A 26 1.09 26.04 -17.27
C ARG A 26 0.15 24.90 -16.90
N ARG A 27 0.72 23.75 -16.51
CA ARG A 27 -0.05 22.58 -16.09
C ARG A 27 -0.87 23.05 -14.91
N ARG A 28 -2.19 23.16 -15.10
CA ARG A 28 -3.11 23.59 -14.05
C ARG A 28 -2.93 22.64 -12.88
N ALA A 29 -2.50 23.17 -11.74
CA ALA A 29 -2.32 22.36 -10.53
C ALA A 29 -3.63 21.64 -10.23
N TRP A 30 -3.56 20.31 -10.08
CA TRP A 30 -4.74 19.53 -9.75
C TRP A 30 -5.17 19.84 -8.31
N ARG A 31 -6.46 20.06 -8.13
CA ARG A 31 -7.08 20.29 -6.83
C ARG A 31 -8.12 19.21 -6.63
N PRO A 32 -7.92 18.28 -5.69
CA PRO A 32 -8.94 17.28 -5.40
C PRO A 32 -10.17 17.94 -4.81
N GLU A 33 -11.31 17.31 -5.04
CA GLU A 33 -12.50 17.53 -4.23
C GLU A 33 -12.25 16.81 -2.89
N ALA A 34 -11.76 17.57 -1.91
CA ALA A 34 -11.31 17.05 -0.63
C ALA A 34 -12.49 16.95 0.34
N ASP A 35 -13.34 15.95 0.13
CA ASP A 35 -14.38 15.57 1.07
C ASP A 35 -13.92 14.42 1.99
N THR A 36 -14.36 14.44 3.24
CA THR A 36 -13.98 13.45 4.26
C THR A 36 -14.52 12.05 3.96
N GLU A 37 -15.73 11.93 3.38
CA GLU A 37 -16.30 10.64 2.97
C GLU A 37 -15.48 10.09 1.79
N ALA A 38 -15.21 10.92 0.77
CA ALA A 38 -14.40 10.54 -0.38
C ALA A 38 -12.98 10.09 0.01
N ALA A 39 -12.32 10.81 0.92
CA ALA A 39 -10.99 10.46 1.43
C ALA A 39 -11.00 9.10 2.16
N SER A 40 -12.00 8.87 3.02
CA SER A 40 -12.18 7.59 3.72
C SER A 40 -12.41 6.44 2.74
N LEU A 41 -13.23 6.65 1.72
CA LEU A 41 -13.50 5.67 0.66
C LEU A 41 -12.25 5.36 -0.17
N LEU A 42 -11.41 6.35 -0.49
CA LEU A 42 -10.14 6.14 -1.19
C LEU A 42 -9.19 5.26 -0.40
N ARG A 43 -9.01 5.52 0.90
CA ARG A 43 -8.19 4.69 1.78
C ARG A 43 -8.74 3.27 1.88
N ARG A 44 -10.06 3.14 2.06
CA ARG A 44 -10.72 1.84 2.13
C ARG A 44 -10.58 1.04 0.83
N LEU A 45 -10.74 1.67 -0.33
CA LEU A 45 -10.56 1.01 -1.63
C LEU A 45 -9.09 0.67 -1.91
N ALA A 46 -8.14 1.48 -1.46
CA ALA A 46 -6.72 1.18 -1.60
C ALA A 46 -6.31 -0.07 -0.79
N ALA A 47 -6.90 -0.26 0.40
CA ALA A 47 -6.72 -1.43 1.25
C ALA A 47 -7.56 -2.65 0.80
N THR A 48 -8.82 -2.42 0.43
CA THR A 48 -9.80 -3.44 0.01
C THR A 48 -10.29 -3.10 -1.40
N PRO A 49 -9.56 -3.54 -2.45
CA PRO A 49 -9.84 -3.15 -3.83
C PRO A 49 -11.06 -3.87 -4.44
N TRP A 50 -11.84 -4.58 -3.64
CA TRP A 50 -12.93 -5.42 -4.09
C TRP A 50 -14.08 -5.40 -3.09
N LEU A 51 -15.22 -4.85 -3.48
CA LEU A 51 -16.44 -4.77 -2.67
C LEU A 51 -17.58 -5.51 -3.36
N VAL A 52 -18.35 -6.27 -2.60
CA VAL A 52 -19.31 -7.24 -3.10
C VAL A 52 -20.73 -6.89 -2.63
N GLY A 53 -21.68 -6.79 -3.54
CA GLY A 53 -23.09 -6.58 -3.19
C GLY A 53 -23.63 -7.73 -2.33
N GLY A 54 -24.45 -7.40 -1.33
CA GLY A 54 -24.92 -8.28 -0.26
C GLY A 54 -24.01 -8.33 0.97
N ARG A 55 -22.75 -7.87 0.86
CA ARG A 55 -21.79 -7.77 1.97
C ARG A 55 -21.39 -6.31 2.24
N ASP A 56 -21.20 -5.54 1.18
CA ASP A 56 -20.64 -4.18 1.21
C ASP A 56 -21.63 -3.12 0.67
N ASP A 57 -22.95 -3.35 0.78
CA ASP A 57 -23.97 -2.54 0.11
C ASP A 57 -23.90 -1.04 0.47
N GLU A 58 -23.69 -0.73 1.75
CA GLU A 58 -23.53 0.65 2.23
C GLU A 58 -22.30 1.33 1.62
N LEU A 59 -21.18 0.61 1.55
CA LEU A 59 -19.92 1.11 0.96
C LEU A 59 -20.07 1.30 -0.55
N ILE A 60 -20.71 0.37 -1.25
CA ILE A 60 -20.99 0.48 -2.69
C ILE A 60 -21.87 1.71 -2.96
N ALA A 61 -22.90 1.95 -2.14
CA ALA A 61 -23.73 3.13 -2.25
C ALA A 61 -22.92 4.42 -2.03
N ALA A 62 -22.02 4.45 -1.04
CA ALA A 62 -21.14 5.58 -0.78
C ALA A 62 -20.15 5.84 -1.92
N VAL A 63 -19.57 4.79 -2.51
CA VAL A 63 -18.71 4.88 -3.70
C VAL A 63 -19.44 5.52 -4.87
N ARG A 64 -20.70 5.12 -5.13
CA ARG A 64 -21.50 5.71 -6.22
C ARG A 64 -21.78 7.19 -6.02
N ARG A 65 -22.11 7.60 -4.79
CA ARG A 65 -22.34 9.02 -4.47
C ARG A 65 -21.08 9.87 -4.68
N ASN A 66 -19.90 9.29 -4.44
CA ASN A 66 -18.60 9.97 -4.52
C ASN A 66 -17.81 9.66 -5.81
N GLU A 67 -18.44 9.06 -6.82
CA GLU A 67 -17.77 8.46 -7.97
C GLU A 67 -16.80 9.40 -8.69
N SER A 68 -17.20 10.65 -8.93
CA SER A 68 -16.38 11.65 -9.62
C SER A 68 -15.04 11.90 -8.91
N ALA A 69 -15.10 12.17 -7.60
CA ALA A 69 -13.92 12.44 -6.78
C ALA A 69 -13.00 11.20 -6.72
N LEU A 70 -13.59 10.02 -6.53
CA LEU A 70 -12.84 8.75 -6.48
C LEU A 70 -12.13 8.46 -7.80
N ARG A 71 -12.85 8.55 -8.94
CA ARG A 71 -12.28 8.33 -10.28
C ARG A 71 -11.15 9.31 -10.58
N SER A 72 -11.34 10.60 -10.25
CA SER A 72 -10.34 11.64 -10.44
C SER A 72 -9.04 11.33 -9.70
N ALA A 73 -9.13 10.91 -8.44
CA ALA A 73 -7.97 10.58 -7.62
C ALA A 73 -7.25 9.30 -8.11
N VAL A 74 -7.98 8.21 -8.35
CA VAL A 74 -7.35 6.93 -8.76
C VAL A 74 -6.80 6.96 -10.19
N ALA A 75 -7.37 7.78 -11.08
CA ALA A 75 -6.83 7.98 -12.42
C ALA A 75 -5.43 8.60 -12.39
N ARG A 76 -5.10 9.42 -11.37
CA ARG A 76 -3.74 9.94 -11.19
C ARG A 76 -2.74 8.83 -10.87
N LEU A 77 -3.18 7.82 -10.14
CA LEU A 77 -2.39 6.62 -9.87
C LEU A 77 -2.31 5.71 -11.11
N GLY A 78 -3.03 6.00 -12.19
CA GLY A 78 -3.17 5.11 -13.33
C GLY A 78 -3.95 3.83 -12.99
N TRP A 79 -4.76 3.87 -11.93
CA TRP A 79 -5.65 2.78 -11.56
C TRP A 79 -7.03 2.98 -12.17
N VAL A 80 -7.75 1.87 -12.34
CA VAL A 80 -9.11 1.89 -12.92
C VAL A 80 -10.11 1.48 -11.85
N LEU A 81 -11.09 2.35 -11.59
CA LEU A 81 -12.22 2.03 -10.73
C LEU A 81 -13.39 1.51 -11.58
N VAL A 82 -13.82 0.28 -11.33
CA VAL A 82 -14.99 -0.34 -11.93
C VAL A 82 -16.13 -0.26 -10.90
N ILE A 83 -17.29 0.24 -11.32
CA ILE A 83 -18.48 0.38 -10.47
C ILE A 83 -19.64 -0.23 -11.23
N GLU A 84 -20.09 -1.38 -10.75
CA GLU A 84 -21.24 -2.13 -11.27
C GLU A 84 -22.36 -2.18 -10.23
N ARG A 85 -23.50 -2.79 -10.57
CA ARG A 85 -24.65 -2.90 -9.65
C ARG A 85 -24.33 -3.63 -8.34
N ASN A 86 -23.54 -4.70 -8.39
CA ASN A 86 -23.24 -5.57 -7.23
C ASN A 86 -21.73 -5.79 -7.03
N LEU A 87 -20.91 -4.91 -7.57
CA LEU A 87 -19.45 -4.98 -7.48
C LEU A 87 -18.87 -3.57 -7.58
N VAL A 88 -17.91 -3.26 -6.71
CA VAL A 88 -16.94 -2.19 -6.93
C VAL A 88 -15.56 -2.80 -6.92
N ARG A 89 -14.75 -2.50 -7.94
CA ARG A 89 -13.39 -3.02 -8.05
C ARG A 89 -12.40 -1.93 -8.41
N LEU A 90 -11.40 -1.74 -7.57
CA LEU A 90 -10.22 -0.94 -7.88
C LEU A 90 -9.15 -1.84 -8.50
N ARG A 91 -8.88 -1.68 -9.80
CA ARG A 91 -7.80 -2.37 -10.50
C ARG A 91 -6.48 -1.65 -10.21
N LYS A 92 -5.76 -2.14 -9.19
CA LYS A 92 -4.40 -1.71 -8.87
C LYS A 92 -3.41 -2.36 -9.84
N SER A 93 -2.31 -1.67 -10.08
CA SER A 93 -1.10 -2.28 -10.67
C SER A 93 -0.49 -3.28 -9.68
N ALA A 94 0.45 -4.09 -10.15
CA ALA A 94 1.27 -4.89 -9.24
C ALA A 94 1.96 -3.98 -8.21
N PRO A 95 2.09 -4.42 -6.95
CA PRO A 95 2.81 -3.66 -5.94
C PRO A 95 4.29 -3.51 -6.35
N PRO A 96 4.97 -2.42 -5.96
CA PRO A 96 6.35 -2.14 -6.36
C PRO A 96 7.37 -3.17 -5.83
N ARG A 97 7.01 -3.98 -4.83
CA ARG A 97 7.90 -4.92 -4.13
C ARG A 97 7.31 -6.34 -4.11
N PRO A 98 7.13 -7.00 -5.27
CA PRO A 98 6.34 -8.23 -5.38
C PRO A 98 6.86 -9.39 -4.52
N THR A 99 8.17 -9.48 -4.28
CA THR A 99 8.79 -10.51 -3.43
C THR A 99 8.35 -10.42 -1.98
N VAL A 100 8.20 -9.21 -1.45
CA VAL A 100 7.70 -8.96 -0.09
C VAL A 100 6.23 -9.38 0.02
N TRP A 101 5.42 -9.00 -0.97
CA TRP A 101 4.01 -9.37 -1.04
C TRP A 101 3.81 -10.88 -1.23
N ALA A 102 4.70 -11.54 -1.97
CA ALA A 102 4.63 -12.98 -2.20
C ALA A 102 4.84 -13.80 -0.92
N ARG A 103 5.71 -13.36 0.00
CA ARG A 103 5.95 -14.06 1.29
C ARG A 103 4.71 -14.15 2.16
N GLN A 104 3.88 -13.10 2.14
CA GLN A 104 2.65 -13.02 2.93
C GLN A 104 1.40 -13.44 2.12
N GLY A 105 1.57 -13.67 0.81
CA GLY A 105 0.49 -14.01 -0.10
C GLY A 105 0.11 -15.49 -0.05
N PRO A 106 -0.92 -15.88 -0.80
CA PRO A 106 -1.27 -17.29 -0.96
C PRO A 106 -0.10 -18.07 -1.58
N SER A 107 0.02 -19.35 -1.21
CA SER A 107 1.05 -20.22 -1.78
C SER A 107 0.96 -20.28 -3.31
N PRO A 108 2.07 -20.49 -4.05
CA PRO A 108 2.05 -20.62 -5.50
C PRO A 108 1.02 -21.64 -6.00
N ALA A 109 0.89 -22.78 -5.32
CA ALA A 109 -0.09 -23.81 -5.65
C ALA A 109 -1.54 -23.30 -5.49
N ALA A 110 -1.84 -22.57 -4.42
CA ALA A 110 -3.17 -21.96 -4.22
C ALA A 110 -3.46 -20.91 -5.30
N CYS A 111 -2.46 -20.11 -5.70
CA CYS A 111 -2.59 -19.15 -6.80
C CYS A 111 -2.87 -19.85 -8.14
N SER A 112 -2.16 -20.94 -8.46
CA SER A 112 -2.43 -21.73 -9.67
C SER A 112 -3.86 -22.27 -9.67
N TRP A 113 -4.29 -22.92 -8.58
CA TRP A 113 -5.65 -23.44 -8.46
C TRP A 113 -6.71 -22.36 -8.48
N PHE A 114 -6.43 -21.17 -7.98
CA PHE A 114 -7.33 -20.02 -8.08
C PHE A 114 -7.62 -19.69 -9.54
N PHE A 115 -6.61 -19.54 -10.40
CA PHE A 115 -6.82 -19.22 -11.81
C PHE A 115 -7.42 -20.40 -12.60
N LEU A 116 -7.08 -21.64 -12.25
CA LEU A 116 -7.71 -22.84 -12.86
C LEU A 116 -9.19 -22.93 -12.53
N LEU A 117 -9.58 -22.64 -11.29
CA LEU A 117 -10.99 -22.58 -10.88
C LEU A 117 -11.73 -21.42 -11.55
N VAL A 118 -11.07 -20.27 -11.76
CA VAL A 118 -11.63 -19.14 -12.52
C VAL A 118 -11.92 -19.53 -13.96
N ALA A 119 -10.95 -20.15 -14.65
CA ALA A 119 -11.11 -20.63 -16.01
C ALA A 119 -12.22 -21.69 -16.12
N ALA A 120 -12.25 -22.64 -15.19
CA ALA A 120 -13.32 -23.64 -15.13
C ALA A 120 -14.70 -23.01 -14.93
N ALA A 121 -14.82 -22.09 -13.96
CA ALA A 121 -16.08 -21.43 -13.61
C ALA A 121 -16.71 -20.64 -14.76
N GLU A 122 -15.91 -20.15 -15.71
CA GLU A 122 -16.40 -19.44 -16.90
C GLU A 122 -17.39 -20.30 -17.71
N SER A 123 -17.12 -21.60 -17.81
CA SER A 123 -17.93 -22.57 -18.56
C SER A 123 -19.03 -23.25 -17.72
N MET A 124 -19.05 -23.03 -16.41
CA MET A 124 -19.97 -23.71 -15.49
C MET A 124 -21.32 -22.96 -15.37
N PRO A 125 -22.42 -23.67 -15.11
CA PRO A 125 -23.70 -23.04 -14.80
C PRO A 125 -23.64 -22.24 -13.49
N PRO A 126 -24.53 -21.25 -13.27
CA PRO A 126 -24.55 -20.42 -12.06
C PRO A 126 -24.72 -21.19 -10.74
N ARG A 127 -25.17 -22.44 -10.78
CA ARG A 127 -25.20 -23.35 -9.64
C ARG A 127 -24.50 -24.64 -10.02
N THR A 128 -23.45 -24.99 -9.29
CA THR A 128 -22.66 -26.20 -9.58
C THR A 128 -22.22 -26.89 -8.30
N GLY A 129 -22.00 -28.20 -8.36
CA GLY A 129 -21.40 -28.95 -7.27
C GLY A 129 -19.88 -28.70 -7.22
N LEU A 130 -19.31 -28.68 -6.03
CA LEU A 130 -17.86 -28.51 -5.85
C LEU A 130 -17.04 -29.53 -6.65
N GLY A 131 -17.43 -30.81 -6.61
CA GLY A 131 -16.75 -31.86 -7.38
C GLY A 131 -16.76 -31.62 -8.89
N GLN A 132 -17.84 -31.04 -9.44
CA GLN A 132 -17.93 -30.70 -10.87
C GLN A 132 -16.97 -29.56 -11.23
N LEU A 133 -16.97 -28.49 -10.43
CA LEU A 133 -16.07 -27.35 -10.64
C LEU A 133 -14.59 -27.77 -10.55
N VAL A 134 -14.24 -28.58 -9.55
CA VAL A 134 -12.88 -29.11 -9.38
C VAL A 134 -12.50 -30.01 -10.55
N THR A 135 -13.40 -30.88 -11.02
CA THR A 135 -13.15 -31.73 -12.18
C THR A 135 -12.87 -30.89 -13.43
N ALA A 136 -13.65 -29.84 -13.67
CA ALA A 136 -13.41 -28.92 -14.77
C ALA A 136 -12.07 -28.17 -14.63
N ALA A 137 -11.70 -27.74 -13.43
CA ALA A 137 -10.41 -27.10 -13.16
C ALA A 137 -9.22 -28.06 -13.37
N ARG A 138 -9.38 -29.34 -13.03
CA ARG A 138 -8.41 -30.40 -13.35
C ARG A 138 -8.27 -30.60 -14.86
N SER A 139 -9.37 -30.58 -15.61
CA SER A 139 -9.31 -30.62 -17.08
C SER A 139 -8.55 -29.42 -17.65
N ALA A 140 -8.81 -28.21 -17.15
CA ALA A 140 -8.06 -27.01 -17.54
C ALA A 140 -6.57 -27.11 -17.19
N ALA A 141 -6.23 -27.71 -16.04
CA ALA A 141 -4.84 -27.96 -15.66
C ALA A 141 -4.14 -28.92 -16.61
N ALA A 142 -4.83 -29.99 -17.04
CA ALA A 142 -4.31 -30.95 -18.01
C ALA A 142 -4.08 -30.30 -19.37
N GLU A 143 -5.00 -29.47 -19.84
CA GLU A 143 -4.87 -28.69 -21.08
C GLU A 143 -3.66 -27.73 -21.03
N ALA A 144 -3.43 -27.09 -19.88
CA ALA A 144 -2.28 -26.24 -19.64
C ALA A 144 -0.96 -26.98 -19.38
N GLY A 145 -0.96 -28.33 -19.39
CA GLY A 145 0.23 -29.14 -19.11
C GLY A 145 0.73 -29.05 -17.67
N LEU A 146 -0.12 -28.64 -16.72
CA LEU A 146 0.24 -28.52 -15.31
C LEU A 146 0.12 -29.88 -14.59
N PRO A 147 1.09 -30.24 -13.72
CA PRO A 147 1.08 -31.52 -13.03
C PRO A 147 -0.07 -31.59 -12.00
N GLN A 148 -0.80 -32.70 -12.03
CA GLN A 148 -1.85 -33.04 -11.05
C GLN A 148 -1.35 -34.20 -10.19
N ARG A 149 -1.26 -33.99 -8.89
CA ARG A 149 -0.71 -34.95 -7.93
C ARG A 149 -1.80 -35.78 -7.26
N GLY A 150 -3.02 -35.25 -7.15
CA GLY A 150 -4.14 -35.86 -6.43
C GLY A 150 -3.87 -36.02 -4.93
N ASP A 151 -2.83 -35.38 -4.40
CA ASP A 151 -2.41 -35.50 -3.01
C ASP A 151 -3.16 -34.53 -2.08
N LEU A 152 -2.97 -34.71 -0.77
CA LEU A 152 -3.60 -33.85 0.23
C LEU A 152 -3.12 -32.39 0.14
N GLY A 153 -1.89 -32.15 -0.34
CA GLY A 153 -1.35 -30.81 -0.54
C GLY A 153 -2.10 -30.06 -1.64
N GLU A 154 -2.38 -30.74 -2.74
CA GLU A 154 -3.20 -30.22 -3.83
C GLU A 154 -4.62 -29.92 -3.38
N ARG A 155 -5.25 -30.83 -2.62
CA ARG A 155 -6.59 -30.59 -2.06
C ARG A 155 -6.63 -29.36 -1.16
N ARG A 156 -5.62 -29.16 -0.31
CA ARG A 156 -5.48 -27.95 0.52
C ARG A 156 -5.33 -26.69 -0.32
N ALA A 157 -4.56 -26.74 -1.40
CA ALA A 157 -4.39 -25.61 -2.33
C ALA A 157 -5.72 -25.25 -3.03
N ILE A 158 -6.51 -26.26 -3.45
CA ILE A 158 -7.85 -26.06 -4.02
C ILE A 158 -8.79 -25.41 -3.00
N VAL A 159 -8.83 -25.90 -1.75
CA VAL A 159 -9.67 -25.29 -0.70
C VAL A 159 -9.25 -23.85 -0.42
N ALA A 160 -7.94 -23.56 -0.35
CA ALA A 160 -7.43 -22.20 -0.19
C ALA A 160 -7.87 -21.29 -1.35
N ALA A 161 -7.76 -21.77 -2.59
CA ALA A 161 -8.21 -21.05 -3.78
C ALA A 161 -9.73 -20.79 -3.79
N LEU A 162 -10.55 -21.75 -3.35
CA LEU A 162 -12.00 -21.59 -3.23
C LEU A 162 -12.37 -20.52 -2.19
N ARG A 163 -11.67 -20.50 -1.04
CA ARG A 163 -11.84 -19.45 -0.04
C ARG A 163 -11.49 -18.08 -0.61
N MET A 164 -10.42 -17.97 -1.40
CA MET A 164 -10.07 -16.72 -2.10
C MET A 164 -11.16 -16.26 -3.10
N LEU A 165 -11.84 -17.20 -3.78
CA LEU A 165 -12.96 -16.89 -4.67
C LEU A 165 -14.22 -16.49 -3.90
N ASP A 166 -14.47 -17.14 -2.76
CA ASP A 166 -15.57 -16.81 -1.85
C ASP A 166 -15.39 -15.44 -1.21
N GLU A 167 -14.18 -15.09 -0.75
CA GLU A 167 -13.86 -13.74 -0.26
C GLU A 167 -14.17 -12.65 -1.30
N ARG A 168 -13.96 -12.95 -2.58
CA ARG A 168 -14.29 -12.06 -3.72
C ARG A 168 -15.76 -12.16 -4.16
N GLY A 169 -16.54 -13.05 -3.54
CA GLY A 169 -17.93 -13.33 -3.90
C GLY A 169 -18.11 -13.83 -5.33
N VAL A 170 -17.04 -14.32 -5.97
CA VAL A 170 -17.08 -14.91 -7.31
C VAL A 170 -17.74 -16.28 -7.24
N VAL A 171 -17.43 -17.01 -6.19
CA VAL A 171 -18.12 -18.21 -5.77
C VAL A 171 -18.80 -17.89 -4.44
N GLU A 172 -19.95 -18.49 -4.17
CA GLU A 172 -20.62 -18.40 -2.87
C GLU A 172 -21.14 -19.77 -2.50
N ARG A 173 -20.89 -20.18 -1.26
CA ARG A 173 -21.36 -21.47 -0.76
C ARG A 173 -22.85 -21.37 -0.41
N LEU A 174 -23.68 -22.17 -1.07
CA LEU A 174 -25.10 -22.28 -0.78
C LEU A 174 -25.40 -23.37 0.24
N ASP A 175 -24.69 -24.50 0.17
CA ASP A 175 -24.87 -25.65 1.06
C ASP A 175 -23.56 -26.46 1.20
N GLY A 176 -23.43 -27.21 2.30
CA GLY A 176 -22.30 -28.08 2.61
C GLY A 176 -21.09 -27.37 3.26
N ASN A 177 -19.98 -28.10 3.41
CA ASN A 177 -18.73 -27.58 3.96
C ASN A 177 -17.55 -27.83 3.00
N LEU A 178 -16.83 -26.77 2.63
CA LEU A 178 -15.64 -26.84 1.78
C LEU A 178 -14.55 -27.75 2.37
N ASP A 179 -14.41 -27.78 3.70
CA ASP A 179 -13.38 -28.60 4.36
C ASP A 179 -13.65 -30.10 4.20
N GLY A 180 -14.89 -30.50 3.91
CA GLY A 180 -15.23 -31.88 3.57
C GLY A 180 -14.46 -32.40 2.35
N TYR A 181 -14.12 -31.51 1.42
CA TYR A 181 -13.35 -31.86 0.21
C TYR A 181 -11.94 -32.38 0.52
N LEU A 182 -11.38 -32.04 1.68
CA LEU A 182 -10.07 -32.57 2.08
C LEU A 182 -10.12 -34.09 2.25
N HIS A 183 -11.28 -34.63 2.64
CA HIS A 183 -11.46 -36.04 3.00
C HIS A 183 -12.20 -36.82 1.90
N ASP A 184 -13.11 -36.15 1.20
CA ASP A 184 -13.93 -36.73 0.15
C ASP A 184 -14.02 -35.79 -1.07
N GLU A 185 -13.50 -36.22 -2.22
CA GLU A 185 -13.56 -35.42 -3.46
C GLU A 185 -14.98 -35.21 -3.99
N GLN A 186 -15.93 -36.04 -3.52
CA GLN A 186 -17.35 -35.95 -3.84
C GLN A 186 -18.16 -35.26 -2.73
N ALA A 187 -17.49 -34.51 -1.83
CA ALA A 187 -18.16 -33.76 -0.77
C ALA A 187 -19.37 -32.97 -1.32
N PRO A 188 -20.58 -33.15 -0.75
CA PRO A 188 -21.81 -32.58 -1.29
C PRO A 188 -21.90 -31.09 -0.95
N VAL A 189 -21.12 -30.28 -1.66
CA VAL A 189 -21.09 -28.82 -1.51
C VAL A 189 -21.71 -28.18 -2.74
N LEU A 190 -22.73 -27.37 -2.54
CA LEU A 190 -23.39 -26.61 -3.59
C LEU A 190 -22.86 -25.19 -3.62
N LEU A 191 -22.43 -24.75 -4.80
CA LEU A 191 -21.83 -23.44 -5.04
C LEU A 191 -22.71 -22.62 -5.99
N ALA A 192 -22.81 -21.33 -5.72
CA ALA A 192 -23.26 -20.32 -6.68
C ALA A 192 -22.04 -19.67 -7.34
N ILE A 193 -22.05 -19.56 -8.66
CA ILE A 193 -21.04 -18.83 -9.44
C ILE A 193 -21.64 -17.52 -9.92
N HIS A 194 -20.98 -16.41 -9.58
CA HIS A 194 -21.38 -15.07 -9.96
C HIS A 194 -20.55 -14.59 -11.16
N HIS A 195 -20.97 -14.95 -12.38
CA HIS A 195 -20.22 -14.68 -13.62
C HIS A 195 -19.92 -13.19 -13.87
N THR A 196 -20.81 -12.30 -13.44
CA THR A 196 -20.56 -10.85 -13.53
C THR A 196 -19.35 -10.42 -12.70
N ARG A 197 -19.11 -11.05 -11.54
CA ARG A 197 -17.92 -10.82 -10.70
C ARG A 197 -16.69 -11.54 -11.26
N LEU A 198 -16.89 -12.74 -11.81
CA LEU A 198 -15.85 -13.55 -12.46
C LEU A 198 -15.15 -12.78 -13.59
N ALA A 199 -15.92 -12.08 -14.44
CA ALA A 199 -15.40 -11.26 -15.54
C ALA A 199 -14.41 -10.16 -15.09
N HIS A 200 -14.44 -9.83 -13.80
CA HIS A 200 -13.52 -8.89 -13.20
C HIS A 200 -12.49 -9.59 -12.31
N VAL A 201 -12.14 -10.87 -12.44
CA VAL A 201 -11.04 -11.42 -11.62
C VAL A 201 -9.66 -10.96 -12.11
N VAL A 202 -9.43 -10.94 -13.42
CA VAL A 202 -8.16 -10.48 -13.99
C VAL A 202 -8.11 -8.94 -13.99
N ALA A 203 -7.09 -8.35 -13.37
CA ALA A 203 -6.98 -6.88 -13.21
C ALA A 203 -6.41 -6.22 -14.47
N ASN A 204 -5.28 -6.74 -14.95
CA ASN A 204 -4.50 -6.18 -16.04
C ASN A 204 -4.17 -7.33 -17.00
N PRO A 205 -4.91 -7.51 -18.10
CA PRO A 205 -4.66 -8.62 -19.03
C PRO A 205 -3.37 -8.43 -19.85
N GLY A 206 -2.74 -7.25 -19.81
CA GLY A 206 -1.57 -6.94 -20.64
C GLY A 206 -1.93 -6.82 -22.13
N THR A 207 -0.93 -6.61 -22.97
CA THR A 207 -1.04 -6.69 -24.43
C THR A 207 -0.23 -7.86 -25.00
N VAL A 208 0.73 -8.37 -24.22
CA VAL A 208 1.45 -9.62 -24.49
C VAL A 208 0.55 -10.78 -24.10
N ASP A 209 0.55 -11.84 -24.90
CA ASP A 209 -0.16 -13.07 -24.57
C ASP A 209 0.64 -13.89 -23.55
N PRO A 210 0.14 -14.08 -22.32
CA PRO A 210 0.88 -14.81 -21.28
C PRO A 210 1.09 -16.30 -21.61
N ALA A 211 0.35 -16.87 -22.57
CA ALA A 211 0.56 -18.26 -22.99
C ALA A 211 1.80 -18.43 -23.89
N THR A 212 2.17 -17.39 -24.64
CA THR A 212 3.32 -17.42 -25.56
C THR A 212 4.56 -16.77 -24.97
N ASP A 213 4.40 -15.69 -24.20
CA ASP A 213 5.49 -15.00 -23.51
C ASP A 213 5.10 -14.58 -22.07
N PRO A 214 5.12 -15.54 -21.11
CA PRO A 214 4.78 -15.26 -19.73
C PRO A 214 5.75 -14.27 -19.06
N HIS A 215 7.03 -14.27 -19.46
CA HIS A 215 8.03 -13.37 -18.89
C HIS A 215 7.83 -11.93 -19.36
N GLY A 216 7.59 -11.71 -20.66
CA GLY A 216 7.27 -10.39 -21.20
C GLY A 216 5.93 -9.85 -20.68
N TRP A 217 4.94 -10.72 -20.48
CA TRP A 217 3.69 -10.32 -19.82
C TRP A 217 3.92 -9.88 -18.37
N LEU A 218 4.71 -10.64 -17.59
CA LEU A 218 5.05 -10.28 -16.21
C LEU A 218 5.83 -8.97 -16.16
N GLU A 219 6.83 -8.79 -17.03
CA GLU A 219 7.57 -7.53 -17.13
C GLU A 219 6.62 -6.38 -17.46
N GLN A 220 5.70 -6.54 -18.42
CA GLN A 220 4.72 -5.53 -18.78
C GLN A 220 3.80 -5.15 -17.60
N VAL A 221 3.27 -6.13 -16.89
CA VAL A 221 2.31 -5.90 -15.79
C VAL A 221 2.99 -5.29 -14.57
N GLN A 222 4.27 -5.62 -14.33
CA GLN A 222 5.07 -5.07 -13.24
C GLN A 222 5.63 -3.68 -13.58
N ARG A 223 5.91 -3.41 -14.85
CA ARG A 223 6.52 -2.16 -15.30
C ARG A 223 5.51 -1.02 -15.31
N GLU A 224 5.77 -0.01 -14.49
CA GLU A 224 5.19 1.32 -14.67
C GLU A 224 6.27 2.27 -15.21
N PRO A 225 6.23 2.65 -16.50
CA PRO A 225 7.30 3.45 -17.10
C PRO A 225 7.32 4.90 -16.62
N ASP A 226 6.18 5.47 -16.18
CA ASP A 226 6.11 6.85 -15.70
C ASP A 226 6.56 6.95 -14.23
N ALA A 227 7.73 7.55 -14.00
CA ALA A 227 8.28 7.78 -12.67
C ALA A 227 7.31 8.55 -11.76
N ALA A 228 6.53 9.49 -12.30
CA ALA A 228 5.53 10.20 -11.51
C ALA A 228 4.40 9.28 -11.03
N ARG A 229 3.96 8.32 -11.85
CA ARG A 229 2.99 7.31 -11.42
C ARG A 229 3.60 6.32 -10.43
N ARG A 230 4.84 5.85 -10.66
CA ARG A 230 5.56 4.99 -9.69
C ARG A 230 5.61 5.64 -8.32
N MET A 231 6.06 6.89 -8.24
CA MET A 231 6.18 7.62 -6.99
C MET A 231 4.83 7.85 -6.30
N ARG A 232 3.78 8.21 -7.03
CA ARG A 232 2.44 8.37 -6.45
C ARG A 232 1.88 7.07 -5.89
N ARG A 233 2.09 5.95 -6.60
CA ARG A 233 1.68 4.61 -6.12
C ARG A 233 2.48 4.22 -4.89
N ALA A 234 3.80 4.41 -4.90
CA ALA A 234 4.66 4.12 -3.76
C ALA A 234 4.24 4.93 -2.52
N LEU A 235 3.88 6.21 -2.66
CA LEU A 235 3.38 7.02 -1.55
C LEU A 235 2.04 6.52 -0.96
N VAL A 236 1.21 5.84 -1.76
CA VAL A 236 -0.09 5.29 -1.31
C VAL A 236 0.05 3.87 -0.76
N ASP A 237 0.90 3.04 -1.35
CA ASP A 237 1.02 1.62 -1.03
C ASP A 237 2.15 1.31 -0.03
N ASP A 238 3.19 2.15 0.06
CA ASP A 238 4.31 1.95 0.99
C ASP A 238 4.20 2.84 2.23
N THR A 239 4.60 2.32 3.39
CA THR A 239 4.67 3.08 4.65
C THR A 239 5.60 4.29 4.54
N CYS A 240 6.69 4.16 3.79
CA CYS A 240 7.61 5.24 3.50
C CYS A 240 8.34 4.98 2.18
N VAL A 241 8.54 6.05 1.41
CA VAL A 241 9.36 6.06 0.21
C VAL A 241 10.74 6.60 0.56
N HIS A 242 11.75 5.74 0.53
CA HIS A 242 13.12 6.05 0.94
C HIS A 242 13.94 6.62 -0.22
N THR A 243 14.55 7.79 -0.02
CA THR A 243 15.38 8.47 -1.03
C THR A 243 16.55 7.62 -1.53
N ALA A 244 17.11 6.79 -0.64
CA ALA A 244 18.23 5.90 -0.92
C ALA A 244 17.91 4.76 -1.92
N LEU A 245 16.62 4.51 -2.17
CA LEU A 245 16.16 3.40 -3.01
C LEU A 245 15.56 3.88 -4.35
N LEU A 246 15.60 5.19 -4.61
CA LEU A 246 15.01 5.78 -5.80
C LEU A 246 15.99 5.80 -6.97
N ASP A 247 15.47 5.58 -8.17
CA ASP A 247 16.21 5.93 -9.39
C ASP A 247 16.30 7.45 -9.56
N ASP A 248 17.13 7.91 -10.51
CA ASP A 248 17.36 9.35 -10.74
C ASP A 248 16.07 10.12 -11.08
N ALA A 249 15.15 9.51 -11.84
CA ALA A 249 13.90 10.16 -12.26
C ALA A 249 12.90 10.25 -11.09
N GLU A 250 12.85 9.21 -10.26
CA GLU A 250 12.07 9.16 -9.03
C GLU A 250 12.60 10.14 -7.98
N ALA A 251 13.92 10.20 -7.80
CA ALA A 251 14.58 11.16 -6.91
C ALA A 251 14.32 12.61 -7.38
N GLN A 252 14.39 12.86 -8.69
CA GLN A 252 14.05 14.16 -9.26
C GLN A 252 12.58 14.51 -9.01
N TRP A 253 11.64 13.59 -9.27
CA TRP A 253 10.22 13.80 -8.99
C TRP A 253 9.98 14.09 -7.51
N LEU A 254 10.59 13.30 -6.61
CA LEU A 254 10.44 13.49 -5.16
C LEU A 254 10.96 14.86 -4.76
N SER A 255 12.08 15.32 -5.31
CA SER A 255 12.65 16.63 -4.99
C SER A 255 11.76 17.79 -5.43
N GLN A 256 11.13 17.71 -6.61
CA GLN A 256 10.43 18.84 -7.24
C GLN A 256 8.92 18.85 -7.02
N ARG A 257 8.27 17.67 -6.98
CA ARG A 257 6.82 17.53 -7.15
C ARG A 257 6.10 17.06 -5.89
N VAL A 258 6.82 16.48 -4.93
CA VAL A 258 6.17 15.88 -3.74
C VAL A 258 5.38 16.91 -2.92
N ARG A 259 5.93 18.11 -2.67
CA ARG A 259 5.22 19.20 -1.96
C ARG A 259 4.39 20.09 -2.89
N GLY A 260 4.61 19.97 -4.19
CA GLY A 260 4.07 20.86 -5.20
C GLY A 260 2.69 20.44 -5.68
N ASP A 261 2.51 20.39 -6.99
CA ASP A 261 1.26 20.17 -7.69
C ASP A 261 0.84 18.69 -7.81
N ASP A 262 1.55 17.77 -7.15
CA ASP A 262 1.30 16.34 -7.29
C ASP A 262 1.17 15.60 -5.95
N GLY A 263 2.24 15.49 -5.16
CA GLY A 263 2.21 14.69 -3.92
C GLY A 263 1.30 15.25 -2.83
N ALA A 264 1.39 16.55 -2.53
CA ALA A 264 0.56 17.19 -1.51
C ALA A 264 -0.94 17.18 -1.86
N PRO A 265 -1.37 17.53 -3.09
CA PRO A 265 -2.75 17.33 -3.52
C PRO A 265 -3.22 15.87 -3.41
N LEU A 266 -2.35 14.89 -3.71
CA LEU A 266 -2.71 13.48 -3.59
C LEU A 266 -2.93 13.09 -2.13
N ALA A 267 -2.06 13.54 -1.21
CA ALA A 267 -2.26 13.35 0.23
C ALA A 267 -3.61 13.94 0.67
N THR A 268 -3.92 15.18 0.25
CA THR A 268 -5.20 15.83 0.54
C THR A 268 -6.40 15.03 0.04
N ALA A 269 -6.32 14.44 -1.16
CA ALA A 269 -7.41 13.62 -1.71
C ALA A 269 -7.72 12.39 -0.84
N PHE A 270 -6.69 11.77 -0.25
CA PHE A 270 -6.83 10.63 0.66
C PHE A 270 -7.06 11.06 2.13
N GLY A 271 -7.18 12.37 2.41
CA GLY A 271 -7.28 12.88 3.77
C GLY A 271 -6.03 12.54 4.61
N LEU A 272 -4.85 12.57 3.99
CA LEU A 272 -3.55 12.25 4.58
C LEU A 272 -2.69 13.51 4.66
N SER A 273 -1.75 13.49 5.59
CA SER A 273 -0.68 14.49 5.69
C SER A 273 0.56 14.01 4.97
N LEU A 274 1.15 14.85 4.12
CA LEU A 274 2.46 14.57 3.56
C LEU A 274 3.55 14.96 4.57
N GLU A 275 4.34 13.99 4.98
CA GLU A 275 5.56 14.24 5.75
C GLU A 275 6.80 14.00 4.88
N ARG A 276 7.77 14.91 4.96
CA ARG A 276 9.07 14.78 4.30
C ARG A 276 10.19 14.98 5.32
N ARG A 277 11.07 14.00 5.40
CA ARG A 277 12.27 13.98 6.24
C ARG A 277 13.53 13.79 5.39
N SER A 278 14.69 13.64 6.02
CA SER A 278 15.96 13.39 5.34
C SER A 278 15.97 12.06 4.59
N GLU A 279 15.32 11.05 5.15
CA GLU A 279 15.29 9.70 4.63
C GLU A 279 14.30 9.51 3.48
N GLY A 280 13.33 10.40 3.32
CA GLY A 280 12.22 10.11 2.41
C GLY A 280 10.96 10.93 2.65
N ALA A 281 9.86 10.40 2.10
CA ALA A 281 8.53 10.92 2.28
C ALA A 281 7.54 9.82 2.66
N ALA A 282 6.50 10.19 3.38
CA ALA A 282 5.42 9.28 3.77
C ALA A 282 4.09 10.04 3.76
N PHE A 283 3.01 9.32 3.45
CA PHE A 283 1.68 9.77 3.77
C PHE A 283 1.32 9.28 5.18
N VAL A 284 0.98 10.24 6.04
CA VAL A 284 0.64 10.00 7.44
C VAL A 284 -0.85 10.15 7.58
N VAL A 285 -1.48 9.13 8.16
CA VAL A 285 -2.90 9.14 8.48
C VAL A 285 -3.07 9.94 9.79
N PRO A 286 -3.87 11.02 9.81
CA PRO A 286 -4.16 11.73 11.05
C PRO A 286 -4.88 10.83 12.06
N ASP A 287 -4.68 11.03 13.36
CA ASP A 287 -5.25 10.15 14.39
C ASP A 287 -6.79 10.14 14.37
N GLU A 288 -7.40 11.28 14.04
CA GLU A 288 -8.85 11.43 13.90
C GLU A 288 -9.45 10.77 12.65
N SER A 289 -8.60 10.27 11.73
CA SER A 289 -9.03 9.74 10.44
C SER A 289 -9.46 8.27 10.43
N PHE A 290 -9.24 7.52 11.51
CA PHE A 290 -9.60 6.11 11.61
C PHE A 290 -10.11 5.77 13.02
N ARG A 291 -11.03 4.80 13.13
CA ARG A 291 -11.51 4.32 14.43
C ARG A 291 -10.78 3.07 14.88
N HIS A 292 -10.40 2.23 13.92
CA HIS A 292 -9.70 0.97 14.17
C HIS A 292 -8.47 0.84 13.28
N PHE A 293 -7.35 0.34 13.84
CA PHE A 293 -6.10 0.15 13.09
C PHE A 293 -6.25 -0.69 11.82
N ARG A 294 -7.21 -1.62 11.80
CA ARG A 294 -7.50 -2.46 10.63
C ARG A 294 -8.01 -1.67 9.41
N GLU A 295 -8.49 -0.45 9.62
CA GLU A 295 -8.89 0.44 8.52
C GLU A 295 -7.68 1.01 7.76
N LEU A 296 -6.47 0.92 8.33
CA LEU A 296 -5.23 1.41 7.74
C LEU A 296 -4.63 0.43 6.73
N GLY A 297 -5.19 -0.76 6.61
CA GLY A 297 -4.73 -1.81 5.70
C GLY A 297 -4.47 -3.14 6.39
N PRO A 298 -3.95 -4.13 5.65
CA PRO A 298 -3.74 -5.48 6.16
C PRO A 298 -2.58 -5.59 7.15
N MET A 299 -1.64 -4.63 7.13
CA MET A 299 -0.46 -4.61 7.99
C MET A 299 -0.35 -3.29 8.78
N PRO A 300 -1.28 -3.01 9.70
CA PRO A 300 -1.11 -1.88 10.60
C PRO A 300 0.12 -2.10 11.49
N PHE A 301 0.92 -1.07 11.66
CA PHE A 301 2.07 -1.07 12.56
C PHE A 301 2.24 0.31 13.20
N PRO A 302 2.46 0.41 14.52
CA PRO A 302 2.52 -0.69 15.50
C PRO A 302 1.12 -1.23 15.85
N VAL A 303 1.07 -2.47 16.34
CA VAL A 303 -0.13 -3.11 16.88
C VAL A 303 0.17 -3.92 18.14
N PRO A 304 -0.83 -4.25 18.97
CA PRO A 304 -0.64 -5.18 20.09
C PRO A 304 -0.22 -6.58 19.60
N GLY A 305 0.57 -7.27 20.42
CA GLY A 305 0.97 -8.67 20.19
C GLY A 305 2.47 -8.90 20.25
N THR A 306 2.86 -10.18 20.35
CA THR A 306 4.26 -10.61 20.51
C THR A 306 5.15 -10.10 19.38
N ILE A 307 4.76 -10.36 18.13
CA ILE A 307 5.59 -10.04 16.94
C ILE A 307 5.80 -8.53 16.82
N ALA A 308 4.75 -7.73 16.92
CA ALA A 308 4.85 -6.28 16.79
C ALA A 308 5.62 -5.63 17.94
N HIS A 309 5.46 -6.13 19.17
CA HIS A 309 6.26 -5.67 20.31
C HIS A 309 7.74 -6.07 20.16
N ALA A 310 8.03 -7.30 19.75
CA ALA A 310 9.40 -7.75 19.45
C ALA A 310 10.05 -6.91 18.35
N ALA A 311 9.30 -6.56 17.31
CA ALA A 311 9.76 -5.69 16.24
C ALA A 311 10.11 -4.28 16.73
N LEU A 312 9.33 -3.70 17.66
CA LEU A 312 9.63 -2.40 18.28
C LEU A 312 10.94 -2.46 19.10
N LEU A 313 11.10 -3.47 19.96
CA LEU A 313 12.33 -3.65 20.73
C LEU A 313 13.55 -3.86 19.83
N LEU A 314 13.37 -4.61 18.75
CA LEU A 314 14.44 -4.85 17.77
C LEU A 314 14.80 -3.56 17.00
N ILE A 315 13.81 -2.72 16.65
CA ILE A 315 14.03 -1.40 16.06
C ILE A 315 14.90 -0.53 16.97
N ASP A 316 14.55 -0.46 18.27
CA ASP A 316 15.32 0.32 19.25
C ASP A 316 16.74 -0.23 19.41
N HIS A 317 16.88 -1.55 19.47
CA HIS A 317 18.17 -2.21 19.56
C HIS A 317 19.04 -1.94 18.32
N ALA A 318 18.47 -2.04 17.12
CA ALA A 318 19.18 -1.74 15.87
C ALA A 318 19.60 -0.26 15.79
N ALA A 319 18.81 0.66 16.34
CA ALA A 319 19.17 2.08 16.38
C ALA A 319 20.43 2.34 17.22
N VAL A 320 20.62 1.60 18.31
CA VAL A 320 21.74 1.74 19.25
C VAL A 320 22.96 0.91 18.83
N HIS A 321 22.74 -0.35 18.44
CA HIS A 321 23.80 -1.34 18.25
C HIS A 321 24.07 -1.68 16.78
N GLY A 322 23.19 -1.26 15.87
CA GLY A 322 23.33 -1.57 14.45
C GLY A 322 24.52 -0.84 13.80
N ALA A 323 25.25 -1.58 12.96
CA ALA A 323 26.38 -1.05 12.22
C ALA A 323 25.94 0.06 11.27
N ALA A 324 26.67 1.18 11.28
CA ALA A 324 26.54 2.23 10.29
C ALA A 324 27.49 1.95 9.11
N GLY A 325 27.04 2.22 7.89
CA GLY A 325 27.85 2.08 6.67
C GLY A 325 27.55 0.79 5.89
N ASN A 326 27.77 0.82 4.57
CA ASN A 326 27.40 -0.22 3.59
C ASN A 326 25.89 -0.51 3.41
N GLY A 327 25.02 0.17 4.16
CA GLY A 327 23.58 0.10 3.96
C GLY A 327 23.11 0.85 2.71
N PRO A 328 21.81 0.75 2.36
CA PRO A 328 21.25 1.39 1.17
C PRO A 328 21.51 2.90 1.07
N GLY A 329 21.62 3.59 2.21
CA GLY A 329 21.99 5.00 2.25
C GLY A 329 22.16 5.53 3.67
N PRO A 330 22.22 6.86 3.83
CA PRO A 330 22.42 7.49 5.13
C PRO A 330 21.35 7.11 6.15
N GLY A 331 21.77 6.81 7.38
CA GLY A 331 20.87 6.53 8.52
C GLY A 331 20.36 5.09 8.62
N TRP A 332 20.64 4.23 7.63
CA TRP A 332 20.33 2.80 7.72
C TRP A 332 21.25 2.09 8.72
N ARG A 333 20.71 1.11 9.43
CA ARG A 333 21.42 0.34 10.46
C ARG A 333 21.43 -1.15 10.11
N GLY A 334 22.61 -1.74 10.07
CA GLY A 334 22.82 -3.14 9.72
C GLY A 334 22.93 -4.05 10.95
N MET A 335 22.32 -5.22 10.91
CA MET A 335 22.50 -6.31 11.88
C MET A 335 22.58 -7.65 11.17
N THR A 336 23.44 -8.56 11.62
CA THR A 336 23.45 -9.93 11.09
C THR A 336 22.22 -10.70 11.57
N HIS A 337 21.84 -11.76 10.86
CA HIS A 337 20.75 -12.63 11.31
C HIS A 337 21.01 -13.20 12.71
N GLN A 338 22.26 -13.59 12.98
CA GLN A 338 22.68 -14.10 14.29
C GLN A 338 22.49 -13.05 15.40
N ASP A 339 22.87 -11.79 15.16
CA ASP A 339 22.68 -10.70 16.13
C ASP A 339 21.19 -10.43 16.39
N VAL A 340 20.36 -10.50 15.33
CA VAL A 340 18.90 -10.36 15.45
C VAL A 340 18.31 -11.47 16.32
N VAL A 341 18.65 -12.72 16.06
CA VAL A 341 18.16 -13.87 16.84
C VAL A 341 18.63 -13.78 18.29
N ALA A 342 19.88 -13.39 18.53
CA ALA A 342 20.42 -13.21 19.87
C ALA A 342 19.70 -12.08 20.64
N ALA A 343 19.43 -10.95 19.99
CA ALA A 343 18.66 -9.84 20.58
C ALA A 343 17.23 -10.28 20.95
N LEU A 344 16.54 -10.98 20.04
CA LEU A 344 15.19 -11.48 20.27
C LEU A 344 15.12 -12.51 21.39
N MET A 345 16.12 -13.40 21.49
CA MET A 345 16.26 -14.34 22.61
C MET A 345 16.40 -13.59 23.94
N HIS A 346 17.28 -12.58 23.98
CA HIS A 346 17.44 -11.75 25.18
C HIS A 346 16.15 -11.01 25.58
N PHE A 347 15.37 -10.52 24.61
CA PHE A 347 14.08 -9.90 24.90
C PHE A 347 13.06 -10.92 25.40
N ALA A 348 13.04 -12.13 24.81
CA ALA A 348 12.15 -13.20 25.22
C ALA A 348 12.38 -13.60 26.68
N ASP A 349 13.63 -13.76 27.12
CA ASP A 349 13.98 -14.08 28.52
C ASP A 349 13.39 -13.06 29.52
N ASN A 350 13.42 -11.78 29.15
CA ASN A 350 12.91 -10.70 29.98
C ASN A 350 11.37 -10.54 29.92
N LYS A 351 10.71 -11.06 28.89
CA LYS A 351 9.27 -10.86 28.62
C LYS A 351 8.43 -12.15 28.70
N ALA A 352 9.07 -13.30 28.95
CA ALA A 352 8.42 -14.61 29.09
C ALA A 352 7.57 -14.75 30.37
N LEU A 353 7.89 -13.98 31.42
CA LEU A 353 7.27 -14.11 32.75
C LEU A 353 6.37 -12.89 33.05
N GLY A 354 5.07 -12.96 32.74
CA GLY A 354 4.11 -11.91 33.10
C GLY A 354 2.70 -12.07 32.52
N LYS A 355 1.73 -11.32 33.06
CA LYS A 355 0.38 -11.19 32.45
C LYS A 355 0.50 -10.34 31.18
N GLY A 356 0.19 -10.93 30.03
CA GLY A 356 0.43 -10.32 28.71
C GLY A 356 1.81 -10.62 28.11
N GLY A 357 2.51 -11.63 28.63
CA GLY A 357 3.80 -12.10 28.12
C GLY A 357 3.75 -12.60 26.67
N TRP A 358 4.94 -12.72 26.08
CA TRP A 358 5.08 -13.22 24.71
C TRP A 358 4.57 -14.66 24.56
N GLY A 359 4.06 -14.98 23.38
CA GLY A 359 3.55 -16.32 23.07
C GLY A 359 4.64 -17.39 23.26
N ALA A 360 4.31 -18.49 23.94
CA ALA A 360 5.28 -19.52 24.34
C ALA A 360 6.03 -20.14 23.15
N GLU A 361 5.36 -20.29 22.00
CA GLU A 361 5.97 -20.73 20.74
C GLU A 361 7.11 -19.82 20.27
N TYR A 362 6.96 -18.50 20.41
CA TYR A 362 7.98 -17.52 20.00
C TYR A 362 9.10 -17.36 21.02
N VAL A 363 8.79 -17.57 22.31
CA VAL A 363 9.79 -17.59 23.38
C VAL A 363 10.70 -18.82 23.26
N SER A 364 10.11 -19.98 22.93
CA SER A 364 10.85 -21.23 22.77
C SER A 364 11.59 -21.34 21.43
N ASP A 365 11.15 -20.61 20.41
CA ASP A 365 11.80 -20.56 19.09
C ASP A 365 12.06 -19.11 18.63
N PRO A 366 13.21 -18.52 19.03
CA PRO A 366 13.61 -17.18 18.60
C PRO A 366 13.87 -17.06 17.10
N ALA A 367 14.17 -18.16 16.40
CA ALA A 367 14.36 -18.16 14.95
C ALA A 367 13.01 -17.98 14.23
N LEU A 368 11.98 -18.70 14.68
CA LEU A 368 10.60 -18.48 14.23
C LEU A 368 10.14 -17.05 14.52
N LEU A 369 10.43 -16.51 15.71
CA LEU A 369 10.12 -15.11 16.02
C LEU A 369 10.83 -14.14 15.06
N ALA A 370 12.12 -14.37 14.77
CA ALA A 370 12.88 -13.59 13.81
C ALA A 370 12.23 -13.63 12.42
N GLU A 371 11.82 -14.81 11.92
CA GLU A 371 11.13 -14.95 10.64
C GLU A 371 9.85 -14.10 10.59
N ARG A 372 9.02 -14.17 11.64
CA ARG A 372 7.77 -13.39 11.73
C ARG A 372 8.00 -11.89 11.84
N VAL A 373 9.03 -11.46 12.56
CA VAL A 373 9.42 -10.04 12.63
C VAL A 373 9.95 -9.57 11.27
N ALA A 374 10.70 -10.41 10.55
CA ALA A 374 11.15 -10.13 9.19
C ALA A 374 9.95 -9.95 8.24
N ASP A 375 8.98 -10.85 8.28
CA ASP A 375 7.76 -10.77 7.47
C ASP A 375 7.05 -9.42 7.72
N LEU A 376 6.85 -9.05 8.99
CA LEU A 376 6.21 -7.80 9.36
C LEU A 376 6.98 -6.57 8.85
N LEU A 377 8.27 -6.46 9.18
CA LEU A 377 9.06 -5.25 8.90
C LEU A 377 9.42 -5.08 7.42
N THR A 378 9.60 -6.19 6.69
CA THR A 378 9.77 -6.12 5.23
C THR A 378 8.47 -5.70 4.56
N GLY A 379 7.34 -6.26 5.00
CA GLY A 379 5.98 -5.89 4.61
C GLY A 379 5.73 -4.38 4.69
N THR A 380 6.13 -3.76 5.81
CA THR A 380 5.99 -2.32 6.06
C THR A 380 7.13 -1.45 5.49
N ASN A 381 8.04 -2.01 4.69
CA ASN A 381 9.21 -1.29 4.14
C ASN A 381 10.13 -0.65 5.20
N LEU A 382 10.18 -1.23 6.40
CA LEU A 382 11.02 -0.76 7.49
C LEU A 382 12.33 -1.52 7.62
N VAL A 383 12.38 -2.73 7.04
CA VAL A 383 13.59 -3.56 6.95
C VAL A 383 13.79 -4.06 5.53
N HIS A 384 15.05 -4.09 5.09
CA HIS A 384 15.50 -4.71 3.86
C HIS A 384 16.42 -5.88 4.19
N LEU A 385 16.12 -7.06 3.66
CA LEU A 385 16.92 -8.26 3.85
C LEU A 385 17.79 -8.48 2.62
N VAL A 386 19.11 -8.53 2.82
CA VAL A 386 20.09 -8.79 1.76
C VAL A 386 20.75 -10.13 2.01
N HIS A 387 20.66 -11.03 1.05
CA HIS A 387 21.38 -12.31 1.09
C HIS A 387 22.72 -12.11 0.39
N ALA A 388 23.79 -12.71 0.90
CA ALA A 388 25.08 -12.66 0.22
C ALA A 388 24.99 -13.38 -1.12
N ASP A 389 25.58 -12.81 -2.18
CA ASP A 389 25.59 -13.39 -3.53
C ASP A 389 26.38 -14.71 -3.62
N HIS A 390 27.02 -15.15 -2.54
CA HIS A 390 27.77 -16.40 -2.47
C HIS A 390 27.10 -17.42 -1.55
N PRO A 391 26.61 -18.56 -2.07
CA PRO A 391 25.90 -19.59 -1.32
C PRO A 391 26.82 -20.46 -0.44
N VAL A 392 28.01 -19.98 -0.09
CA VAL A 392 29.03 -20.81 0.58
C VAL A 392 28.75 -20.96 2.08
N ASP A 393 27.95 -20.08 2.67
CA ASP A 393 27.50 -20.18 4.08
C ASP A 393 26.02 -19.79 4.21
N ASP A 394 25.10 -20.68 3.77
CA ASP A 394 23.66 -20.58 4.06
C ASP A 394 23.36 -20.51 5.58
N ALA A 395 24.34 -20.86 6.42
CA ALA A 395 24.23 -20.81 7.88
C ALA A 395 24.21 -19.38 8.45
N ALA A 396 24.76 -18.38 7.76
CA ALA A 396 24.87 -17.01 8.28
C ALA A 396 23.55 -16.21 8.22
N GLY A 397 22.59 -16.65 7.39
CA GLY A 397 21.33 -15.96 7.16
C GLY A 397 21.46 -14.59 6.48
N PRO A 398 20.33 -13.88 6.24
CA PRO A 398 20.35 -12.58 5.59
C PRO A 398 20.90 -11.47 6.50
N LEU A 399 21.49 -10.44 5.90
CA LEU A 399 21.79 -9.19 6.59
C LEU A 399 20.54 -8.31 6.66
N TRP A 400 20.25 -7.78 7.85
CA TRP A 400 19.08 -6.95 8.12
C TRP A 400 19.45 -5.47 8.11
N TRP A 401 18.85 -4.72 7.19
CA TRP A 401 19.01 -3.28 7.10
C TRP A 401 17.74 -2.57 7.58
N PHE A 402 17.81 -1.94 8.75
CA PHE A 402 16.73 -1.15 9.34
C PHE A 402 16.73 0.25 8.75
N ALA A 403 15.60 0.66 8.21
CA ALA A 403 15.43 1.97 7.61
C ALA A 403 15.40 3.07 8.68
N PRO A 404 15.95 4.27 8.41
CA PRO A 404 15.88 5.41 9.33
C PRO A 404 14.43 5.82 9.72
N ALA A 405 13.43 5.46 8.91
CA ALA A 405 12.02 5.67 9.23
C ALA A 405 11.56 4.92 10.50
N THR A 406 12.29 3.90 10.96
CA THR A 406 11.98 3.18 12.20
C THR A 406 12.10 4.07 13.44
N GLY A 407 12.90 5.16 13.37
CA GLY A 407 13.02 6.16 14.45
C GLY A 407 11.73 6.93 14.75
N ARG A 408 10.64 6.70 14.01
CA ARG A 408 9.30 7.21 14.31
C ARG A 408 8.69 6.59 15.57
N TRP A 409 9.12 5.38 15.92
CA TRP A 409 8.61 4.62 17.06
C TRP A 409 9.66 4.36 18.13
N ALA A 410 10.85 4.94 17.97
CA ALA A 410 11.86 4.83 19.00
C ALA A 410 11.36 5.50 20.28
N GLU A 411 11.51 4.82 21.43
CA GLU A 411 11.15 5.42 22.72
C GLU A 411 11.85 6.78 22.86
N GLU A 412 11.07 7.77 23.33
CA GLU A 412 11.45 9.18 23.44
C GLU A 412 12.62 9.32 24.43
N GLY A 413 13.83 9.06 23.94
CA GLY A 413 15.04 8.92 24.76
C GLY A 413 16.24 8.30 24.03
N SER A 414 16.03 7.58 22.92
CA SER A 414 17.11 6.95 22.14
C SER A 414 17.58 7.76 20.91
N ALA A 415 16.81 8.78 20.50
CA ALA A 415 17.22 9.67 19.41
C ALA A 415 18.36 10.60 19.88
N ALA A 416 19.52 10.50 19.22
CA ALA A 416 20.64 11.41 19.44
C ALA A 416 20.16 12.87 19.48
N PRO A 417 20.62 13.69 20.45
CA PRO A 417 20.11 15.03 20.65
C PRO A 417 20.27 15.83 19.36
N LYS A 418 19.16 16.41 18.88
CA LYS A 418 19.16 17.41 17.81
C LYS A 418 20.26 18.41 18.12
N THR A 419 21.34 18.41 17.34
CA THR A 419 22.38 19.43 17.40
C THR A 419 21.70 20.78 17.19
N THR A 420 21.46 21.47 18.30
CA THR A 420 20.80 22.76 18.30
C THR A 420 21.83 23.74 17.77
N ARG A 421 21.64 24.16 16.52
CA ARG A 421 22.46 25.18 15.88
C ARG A 421 22.44 26.43 16.78
N PRO A 422 23.58 26.99 17.20
CA PRO A 422 23.57 28.15 18.07
C PRO A 422 22.91 29.32 17.34
N ARG A 423 21.83 29.85 17.92
CA ARG A 423 21.21 31.10 17.48
C ARG A 423 22.23 32.22 17.64
N SER A 424 22.58 32.88 16.54
CA SER A 424 23.33 34.14 16.59
C SER A 424 22.58 35.16 17.45
N PRO A 425 23.26 35.91 18.33
CA PRO A 425 22.62 36.92 19.15
C PRO A 425 22.11 38.07 18.27
N ALA A 426 20.87 38.48 18.53
CA ALA A 426 20.22 39.59 17.85
C ALA A 426 20.92 40.92 18.17
N VAL A 427 21.17 41.72 17.13
CA VAL A 427 21.67 43.09 17.23
C VAL A 427 20.57 43.98 17.83
N PRO A 428 20.86 44.88 18.80
CA PRO A 428 19.86 45.79 19.35
C PRO A 428 19.49 46.87 18.32
N ALA A 429 18.19 47.14 18.22
CA ALA A 429 17.62 48.15 17.34
C ALA A 429 18.01 49.58 17.79
N ALA A 430 18.67 50.32 16.90
CA ALA A 430 18.86 51.76 17.04
C ALA A 430 17.65 52.52 16.46
N GLN A 431 16.99 53.27 17.35
CA GLN A 431 16.35 54.58 17.18
C GLN A 431 15.89 55.00 15.76
N ARG A 432 14.57 55.18 15.59
CA ARG A 432 14.01 56.20 14.68
C ARG A 432 12.82 56.92 15.34
N LEU A 433 12.88 58.24 15.26
CA LEU A 433 11.95 59.26 15.75
C LEU A 433 10.66 59.36 14.88
N PRO A 434 9.61 60.07 15.36
CA PRO A 434 8.22 59.89 14.95
C PRO A 434 7.75 60.84 13.84
N GLY A 435 6.71 60.44 13.12
CA GLY A 435 5.97 61.35 12.25
C GLY A 435 4.65 60.78 11.72
N THR A 436 3.57 61.25 12.34
CA THR A 436 2.35 61.82 11.72
C THR A 436 1.38 60.95 10.92
N GLY A 437 0.11 60.99 11.38
CA GLY A 437 -1.09 60.96 10.53
C GLY A 437 -2.02 59.76 10.73
N GLY A 438 -3.16 59.97 11.41
CA GLY A 438 -4.32 59.06 11.39
C GLY A 438 -5.05 59.05 10.03
N PRO A 439 -6.27 58.46 9.89
CA PRO A 439 -7.35 58.46 10.88
C PRO A 439 -8.06 57.11 11.14
N ALA A 440 -8.95 57.17 12.13
CA ALA A 440 -9.70 56.10 12.79
C ALA A 440 -10.94 55.58 12.05
N THR A 441 -11.37 54.33 12.31
CA THR A 441 -12.76 53.89 12.60
C THR A 441 -12.78 52.41 13.08
N PRO A 442 -13.88 51.83 13.64
CA PRO A 442 -14.00 51.66 15.08
C PRO A 442 -14.22 50.21 15.57
N ALA A 443 -14.30 50.13 16.90
CA ALA A 443 -14.57 48.98 17.78
C ALA A 443 -15.64 47.99 17.32
N ARG A 444 -15.36 46.69 17.50
CA ARG A 444 -16.35 45.62 17.65
C ARG A 444 -16.39 45.17 19.10
N GLN A 445 -17.56 45.39 19.71
CA GLN A 445 -17.96 44.89 21.02
C GLN A 445 -18.20 43.38 20.95
N ASN A 446 -17.64 42.66 21.92
CA ASN A 446 -18.11 41.36 22.37
C ASN A 446 -19.28 41.57 23.34
N PRO A 447 -20.23 40.64 23.37
CA PRO A 447 -20.82 40.25 24.65
C PRO A 447 -20.77 38.73 24.86
N ASP A 448 -20.17 38.38 26.00
CA ASP A 448 -20.59 37.40 27.00
C ASP A 448 -21.47 36.21 26.59
N LEU A 449 -20.89 35.00 26.74
CA LEU A 449 -21.62 33.75 26.95
C LEU A 449 -21.07 33.07 28.22
N PHE A 450 -21.71 33.37 29.35
CA PHE A 450 -21.70 32.53 30.55
C PHE A 450 -23.16 32.18 30.89
N GLY A 451 -23.45 30.89 31.03
CA GLY A 451 -24.80 30.39 31.30
C GLY A 451 -24.89 28.88 31.44
N THR A 452 -24.26 28.35 32.50
CA THR A 452 -24.80 27.36 33.44
C THR A 452 -25.71 26.23 32.94
N PHE A 453 -25.26 24.98 33.11
CA PHE A 453 -26.14 23.89 33.56
C PHE A 453 -25.44 23.07 34.64
N ALA A 454 -26.05 23.11 35.81
CA ALA A 454 -25.70 22.36 37.00
C ALA A 454 -26.42 20.99 37.00
N THR A 455 -25.67 19.99 37.45
CA THR A 455 -26.05 18.83 38.27
C THR A 455 -27.54 18.51 38.46
N ASP A 456 -27.90 17.24 38.20
CA ASP A 456 -28.56 16.48 39.26
C ASP A 456 -28.21 14.98 39.22
N GLN A 457 -27.69 14.50 40.35
CA GLN A 457 -27.48 13.10 40.68
C GLN A 457 -28.70 12.62 41.47
N HIS A 458 -29.30 11.51 41.09
CA HIS A 458 -30.08 10.70 42.04
C HIS A 458 -29.80 9.22 41.86
N LYS A 459 -29.02 8.69 42.81
CA LYS A 459 -29.07 7.31 43.29
C LYS A 459 -29.88 7.34 44.58
N ASP A 460 -30.91 6.49 44.72
CA ASP A 460 -30.86 5.36 45.64
C ASP A 460 -32.19 4.58 45.74
N LYS A 461 -32.02 3.26 45.94
CA LYS A 461 -32.81 2.32 46.75
C LYS A 461 -34.14 1.71 46.26
N GLU A 462 -34.02 0.41 45.98
CA GLU A 462 -34.65 -0.74 46.68
C GLU A 462 -36.17 -0.83 46.94
N LEU A 463 -36.64 -2.09 46.79
CA LEU A 463 -37.83 -2.76 47.32
C LEU A 463 -39.16 -2.63 46.54
N ARG A 464 -39.39 -3.57 45.60
CA ARG A 464 -40.23 -4.77 45.80
C ARG A 464 -40.24 -5.66 44.56
#